data_AF-S0PBY9-F1
#
_entry.id   AF-S0PBY9-F1
#
_cell.length_a   1.000
_cell.length_b   1.000
_cell.length_c   1.000
_cell.angle_alpha   90.00
_cell.angle_beta   90.00
_cell.angle_gamma   90.00
#
_symmetry.space_group_name_H-M   'P 1'
#
loop_
_entity.id
_entity.type
_entity.pdbx_description
1 polymer ?
#
loop_
_entity_poly.entity_id
_entity_poly.type
_entity_poly.pdbx_seq_one_letter_code
_entity_poly.pdbx_strand_id
1 'polypeptide(L)' 'MFNEYNHFKKEHPYFNLILIFIIASLIGMLVEYLINRDFIGSGLYTTLFLMIVYLIKLWLEQNKKS' A
#
# COMPACT_ATOMS: atom_id res chain seq x y z
N MET A 1 -11.22 18.30 4.77
CA MET A 1 -10.89 17.23 3.80
C MET A 1 -9.64 16.43 4.17
N PHE A 2 -8.42 16.99 4.24
CA PHE A 2 -7.24 16.21 4.68
C PHE A 2 -7.24 15.87 6.18
N ASN A 3 -7.87 16.70 7.03
CA ASN A 3 -7.94 16.47 8.47
C ASN A 3 -8.84 15.29 8.85
N GLU A 4 -10.00 15.12 8.21
CA GLU A 4 -10.85 13.94 8.48
C GLU A 4 -10.16 12.65 8.04
N TYR A 5 -9.47 12.66 6.89
CA TYR A 5 -8.71 11.49 6.44
C TYR A 5 -7.58 11.12 7.41
N ASN A 6 -6.88 12.11 7.96
CA ASN A 6 -5.85 11.87 8.98
C ASN A 6 -6.42 11.33 10.30
N HIS A 7 -7.63 11.74 10.68
CA HIS A 7 -8.30 11.22 11.86
C HIS A 7 -8.72 9.76 11.65
N PHE A 8 -9.36 9.48 10.51
CA PHE A 8 -9.73 8.12 10.08
C PHE A 8 -8.51 7.19 9.97
N LYS A 9 -7.36 7.69 9.49
CA LYS A 9 -6.10 6.94 9.44
C LYS A 9 -5.57 6.54 10.82
N LYS A 10 -5.82 7.38 11.84
CA LYS A 10 -5.43 7.12 13.22
C LYS A 10 -6.40 6.17 13.92
N GLU A 11 -7.68 6.30 13.65
CA GLU A 11 -8.74 5.45 14.24
C GLU A 11 -8.76 4.04 13.63
N HIS A 12 -8.57 3.92 12.32
CA HIS A 12 -8.65 2.66 11.60
C HIS A 12 -7.40 2.41 10.72
N PRO A 13 -6.21 2.26 11.35
CA PRO A 13 -4.94 2.14 10.63
C PRO A 13 -4.89 0.92 9.69
N TYR A 14 -5.47 -0.22 10.12
CA TYR A 14 -5.52 -1.44 9.32
C TYR A 14 -6.46 -1.34 8.11
N PHE A 15 -7.62 -0.69 8.28
CA PHE A 15 -8.57 -0.50 7.19
C PHE A 15 -7.99 0.42 6.11
N ASN A 16 -7.35 1.52 6.54
CA ASN A 16 -6.61 2.38 5.65
C ASN A 16 -5.48 1.64 4.91
N LEU A 17 -4.77 0.74 5.61
CA LEU A 17 -3.71 -0.08 4.99
C LEU A 17 -4.28 -0.97 3.87
N ILE A 18 -5.40 -1.66 4.13
CA ILE A 18 -6.10 -2.51 3.14
C ILE A 18 -6.56 -1.69 1.94
N LEU A 19 -7.14 -0.51 2.17
CA LEU A 19 -7.60 0.38 1.11
C LEU A 19 -6.45 0.83 0.20
N ILE A 20 -5.34 1.27 0.79
CA ILE A 20 -4.13 1.64 0.04
C ILE A 20 -3.60 0.43 -0.72
N PHE A 21 -3.68 -0.76 -0.13
CA PHE A 21 -3.19 -1.98 -0.75
C PHE A 21 -3.97 -2.36 -2.00
N ILE A 22 -5.30 -2.31 -1.94
CA ILE A 22 -6.19 -2.56 -3.09
C ILE A 22 -5.91 -1.56 -4.20
N ILE A 23 -5.82 -0.27 -3.87
CA ILE A 23 -5.55 0.80 -4.84
C ILE A 23 -4.17 0.62 -5.49
N ALA A 24 -3.13 0.36 -4.70
CA ALA A 24 -1.78 0.16 -5.20
C ALA A 24 -1.69 -1.07 -6.11
N SER A 25 -2.38 -2.16 -5.77
CA SER A 25 -2.45 -3.38 -6.58
C SER A 25 -3.14 -3.13 -7.93
N LEU A 26 -4.26 -2.41 -7.93
CA LEU A 26 -4.97 -2.01 -9.15
C LEU A 26 -4.08 -1.12 -10.05
N ILE A 27 -3.40 -0.13 -9.47
CA ILE A 27 -2.48 0.74 -10.22
C ILE A 27 -1.30 -0.06 -10.78
N GLY A 28 -0.70 -0.95 -9.99
CA GLY A 28 0.40 -1.81 -10.42
C GLY A 28 0.02 -2.68 -11.61
N MET A 29 -1.14 -3.36 -11.53
CA MET A 29 -1.68 -4.14 -12.64
C MET A 29 -1.97 -3.27 -13.88
N LEU A 30 -2.51 -2.06 -13.68
CA LEU A 30 -2.88 -1.17 -14.79
C LEU A 30 -1.64 -0.61 -15.52
N VAL A 31 -0.59 -0.27 -14.77
CA VAL A 31 0.70 0.17 -15.34
C VAL A 31 1.40 -0.98 -16.07
N GLU A 32 1.41 -2.17 -15.49
CA GLU A 32 2.00 -3.36 -16.12
C GLU A 32 1.27 -3.69 -17.44
N TYR A 33 -0.05 -3.61 -17.44
CA TYR A 33 -0.86 -3.78 -18.64
C TYR A 33 -0.60 -2.69 -19.70
N LEU A 34 -0.41 -1.43 -19.30
CA LEU A 34 -0.12 -0.35 -20.26
C LEU A 34 1.25 -0.50 -20.93
N ILE A 35 2.26 -0.96 -20.20
CA ILE A 35 3.64 -1.07 -20.70
C ILE A 35 3.84 -2.35 -21.50
N ASN A 36 3.42 -3.49 -20.96
CA ASN A 36 3.70 -4.80 -21.54
C ASN A 36 2.53 -5.34 -22.38
N ARG A 37 1.34 -4.71 -22.33
CA ARG A 37 0.07 -5.26 -22.85
C ARG A 37 -0.23 -6.69 -22.36
N ASP A 38 0.43 -7.09 -21.29
CA ASP A 38 0.39 -8.43 -20.73
C ASP A 38 0.43 -8.31 -19.20
N PHE A 39 -0.29 -9.19 -18.52
CA PHE A 39 -0.45 -9.19 -17.07
C PHE A 39 0.67 -10.01 -16.40
N ILE A 40 1.92 -9.81 -16.83
CA ILE A 40 3.08 -10.66 -16.50
C ILE A 40 3.47 -10.71 -15.00
N GLY A 41 2.64 -10.36 -14.02
CA GLY A 41 2.90 -10.64 -12.59
C GLY A 41 4.17 -10.03 -11.97
N SER A 42 5.03 -9.37 -12.76
CA SER A 42 6.25 -8.69 -12.34
C SER A 42 5.91 -7.44 -11.52
N GLY A 43 4.77 -6.81 -11.83
CA GLY A 43 4.16 -5.77 -11.02
C GLY A 43 3.69 -6.27 -9.67
N LEU A 44 3.13 -7.49 -9.58
CA LEU A 44 2.71 -8.11 -8.31
C LEU A 44 3.89 -8.32 -7.36
N TYR A 45 5.02 -8.83 -7.85
CA TYR A 45 6.23 -9.00 -7.01
C TYR A 45 6.75 -7.65 -6.50
N THR A 46 6.72 -6.62 -7.34
CA THR A 46 7.16 -5.27 -6.94
C THR A 46 6.22 -4.67 -5.89
N THR A 47 4.90 -4.79 -6.07
CA THR A 47 3.90 -4.33 -5.10
C THR A 47 3.99 -5.10 -3.77
N LEU A 48 4.17 -6.42 -3.81
CA LEU A 48 4.38 -7.25 -2.62
C LEU A 48 5.67 -6.86 -1.88
N PHE A 49 6.76 -6.61 -2.61
CA PHE A 49 8.00 -6.16 -2.00
C PHE A 49 7.82 -4.80 -1.30
N LEU A 50 7.19 -3.84 -1.96
CA LEU A 50 6.89 -2.53 -1.36
C LEU A 50 5.95 -2.64 -0.16
N MET A 51 4.99 -3.56 -0.18
CA MET A 51 4.12 -3.86 0.97
C MET A 51 4.91 -4.25 2.20
N ILE A 52 5.83 -5.21 2.04
CA ILE A 52 6.64 -5.76 3.13
C ILE A 52 7.51 -4.65 3.73
N VAL A 53 8.13 -3.83 2.88
CA VAL A 53 8.92 -2.67 3.32
C VAL A 53 8.05 -1.69 4.13
N TYR A 54 6.83 -1.42 3.67
CA TYR A 54 5.92 -0.50 4.37
C TYR A 54 5.43 -1.04 5.71
N LEU A 55 5.15 -2.35 5.79
CA LEU A 55 4.81 -3.06 7.02
C LEU A 55 5.94 -2.98 8.05
N ILE A 56 7.18 -3.23 7.63
CA ILE A 56 8.37 -3.11 8.50
C ILE A 56 8.52 -1.68 9.01
N LYS A 57 8.35 -0.68 8.15
CA LYS A 57 8.43 0.73 8.54
C LYS A 57 7.38 1.09 9.59
N LEU A 58 6.13 0.66 9.39
CA LEU A 58 5.04 0.88 10.35
C LEU A 58 5.32 0.21 11.70
N TRP A 59 5.83 -1.01 11.68
CA TRP A 59 6.21 -1.73 12.89
C TRP A 59 7.34 -1.02 13.66
N LEU A 60 8.35 -0.53 12.95
CA LEU A 60 9.43 0.26 13.54
C LEU A 60 8.91 1.59 14.13
N GLU A 61 8.02 2.29 13.44
CA GLU A 61 7.43 3.55 13.95
C GLU A 61 6.55 3.34 15.19
N GLN A 62 5.86 2.20 15.29
CA GLN A 62 5.08 1.83 16.47
C GLN A 62 5.99 1.51 17.67
N ASN A 63 7.05 0.74 17.47
CA ASN A 63 8.01 0.40 18.53
C ASN A 63 8.85 1.58 19.00
N LYS A 64 9.08 2.59 18.15
CA LYS A 64 9.81 3.81 18.54
C LYS A 64 8.98 4.80 19.35
N LYS A 65 7.66 4.61 19.41
CA LYS A 65 6.71 5.42 20.19
C LYS A 65 6.34 4.81 21.55
N SER A 66 6.72 3.55 21.80
CA SER A 66 6.67 2.89 23.12
C SER A 66 7.98 3.09 23.87
#